data_AF-A0A527A169-F1
#
_entry.id   AF-A0A527A169-F1
#
_cell.length_a   1.000
_cell.length_b   1.000
_cell.length_c   1.000
_cell.angle_alpha   90.00
_cell.angle_beta   90.00
_cell.angle_gamma   90.00
#
_symmetry.space_group_name_H-M   'P 1'
#
loop_
_entity.id
_entity.type
_entity.pdbx_description
1 polymer ?
#
loop_
_entity_poly.entity_id
_entity_poly.type
_entity_poly.pdbx_seq_one_letter_code
_entity_poly.pdbx_strand_id
1 'polypeptide(L)'
;DDARQTMRGVAARYPAFDAATGRPIDLAGRINSCRAGRQQAEPLAPESDALLALTAYVTHQSRGMPITPATDARLAPFRDNGRRLFQSRIGQLELSCASCHDDNWGKRLGGSVIPQAHPTGYPLYRLEWQTVGSLQRRLRNCMIGVRAEPFAFGAPELVDLELHLTERARGLLVETPAVRP
;
A
#
# COMPACT_ATOMS: atom_id res chain seq x y z
N ASP A 1 7.83 8.07 -25.36
CA ASP A 1 7.06 6.83 -25.12
C ASP A 1 5.77 7.11 -24.37
N ASP A 2 4.70 6.37 -24.69
CA ASP A 2 3.39 6.48 -24.04
C ASP A 2 3.37 5.66 -22.74
N ALA A 3 3.14 6.32 -21.61
CA ALA A 3 3.05 5.68 -20.30
C ALA A 3 1.95 4.61 -20.24
N ARG A 4 0.89 4.72 -21.06
CA ARG A 4 -0.15 3.68 -21.14
C ARG A 4 0.37 2.33 -21.61
N GLN A 5 1.44 2.34 -22.41
CA GLN A 5 2.11 1.14 -22.88
C GLN A 5 3.23 0.75 -21.93
N THR A 6 4.12 1.68 -21.57
CA THR A 6 5.35 1.36 -20.84
C THR A 6 5.12 1.07 -19.35
N MET A 7 4.05 1.61 -18.76
CA MET A 7 3.70 1.36 -17.34
C MET A 7 2.66 0.26 -17.15
N ARG A 8 2.19 -0.38 -18.24
CA ARG A 8 1.21 -1.46 -18.16
C ARG A 8 1.74 -2.62 -17.31
N GLY A 9 0.98 -3.01 -16.28
CA GLY A 9 1.34 -4.09 -15.36
C GLY A 9 2.50 -3.77 -14.39
N VAL A 10 3.06 -2.55 -14.43
CA VAL A 10 4.16 -2.18 -13.53
C VAL A 10 3.69 -2.15 -12.08
N ALA A 11 2.53 -1.55 -11.80
CA ALA A 11 2.06 -1.41 -10.43
C ALA A 11 1.56 -2.74 -9.83
N ALA A 12 1.09 -3.68 -10.66
CA ALA A 12 0.57 -4.98 -10.22
C ALA A 12 1.62 -5.86 -9.49
N ARG A 13 2.91 -5.51 -9.59
CA ARG A 13 4.05 -6.22 -8.99
C ARG A 13 4.74 -5.48 -7.84
N TYR A 14 4.22 -4.32 -7.40
CA TYR A 14 4.79 -3.57 -6.27
C TYR A 14 4.08 -3.87 -4.95
N PRO A 15 4.77 -3.79 -3.79
CA PRO A 15 6.19 -3.43 -3.63
C PRO A 15 7.18 -4.47 -4.21
N ALA A 16 8.39 -4.02 -4.55
CA ALA A 16 9.43 -4.83 -5.18
C ALA A 16 10.80 -4.63 -4.52
N PHE A 17 11.74 -5.56 -4.73
CA PHE A 17 13.08 -5.44 -4.14
C PHE A 17 13.88 -4.34 -4.84
N ASP A 18 14.46 -3.44 -4.06
CA ASP A 18 15.38 -2.42 -4.53
C ASP A 18 16.82 -2.79 -4.18
N ALA A 19 17.64 -3.01 -5.21
CA ALA A 19 19.03 -3.43 -5.04
C ALA A 19 19.92 -2.32 -4.45
N ALA A 20 19.56 -1.06 -4.64
CA ALA A 20 20.35 0.07 -4.14
C ALA A 20 20.28 0.18 -2.61
N THR A 21 19.10 -0.05 -2.04
CA THR A 21 18.88 -0.02 -0.59
C THR A 21 18.97 -1.41 0.07
N GLY A 22 18.94 -2.48 -0.72
CA GLY A 22 18.89 -3.86 -0.21
C GLY A 22 17.58 -4.20 0.48
N ARG A 23 16.51 -3.44 0.21
CA ARG A 23 15.21 -3.52 0.88
C ARG A 23 14.07 -3.42 -0.13
N PRO A 24 12.84 -3.78 0.24
CA PRO A 24 11.68 -3.50 -0.59
C PRO A 24 11.42 -2.00 -0.72
N ILE A 25 10.87 -1.60 -1.86
CA ILE A 25 10.39 -0.25 -2.13
C ILE A 25 8.95 -0.33 -2.67
N ASP A 26 8.07 0.54 -2.16
CA ASP A 26 6.71 0.71 -2.66
C ASP A 26 6.71 1.55 -3.96
N LEU A 27 5.54 1.70 -4.59
CA LEU A 27 5.46 2.42 -5.87
C LEU A 27 5.74 3.92 -5.69
N ALA A 28 5.28 4.53 -4.60
CA ALA A 28 5.51 5.94 -4.29
C ALA A 28 6.99 6.22 -4.02
N GLY A 29 7.65 5.36 -3.24
CA GLY A 29 9.10 5.39 -3.02
C GLY A 29 9.88 5.21 -4.33
N ARG A 30 9.44 4.30 -5.21
CA ARG A 30 10.06 4.13 -6.54
C ARG A 30 9.96 5.39 -7.39
N ILE A 31 8.80 6.03 -7.41
CA ILE A 31 8.58 7.30 -8.10
C ILE A 31 9.57 8.35 -7.60
N ASN A 32 9.67 8.52 -6.27
CA ASN A 32 10.58 9.49 -5.67
C ASN A 32 12.06 9.14 -5.88
N SER A 33 12.44 7.87 -5.83
CA SER A 33 13.79 7.40 -6.16
C SER A 33 14.18 7.77 -7.60
N CYS A 34 13.27 7.56 -8.57
CA CYS A 34 13.49 7.99 -9.95
C CYS A 34 13.57 9.51 -10.07
N ARG A 35 12.74 10.25 -9.34
CA ARG A 35 12.72 11.71 -9.37
C ARG A 35 14.01 12.32 -8.84
N ALA A 36 14.48 11.88 -7.67
CA ALA A 36 15.74 12.34 -7.11
C ALA A 36 16.94 11.87 -7.95
N GLY A 37 17.03 10.57 -8.25
CA GLY A 37 18.22 10.01 -8.87
C GLY A 37 18.34 10.24 -10.38
N ARG A 38 17.22 10.25 -11.12
CA ARG A 38 17.24 10.38 -12.60
C ARG A 38 16.82 11.74 -13.09
N GLN A 39 15.89 12.40 -12.39
CA GLN A 39 15.42 13.73 -12.78
C GLN A 39 16.14 14.85 -12.02
N GLN A 40 16.94 14.52 -11.00
CA GLN A 40 17.67 15.49 -10.17
C GLN A 40 16.71 16.55 -9.58
N ALA A 41 15.53 16.10 -9.16
CA ALA A 41 14.48 16.95 -8.62
C ALA A 41 14.09 16.49 -7.21
N GLU A 42 13.64 17.43 -6.39
CA GLU A 42 13.19 17.16 -5.03
C GLU A 42 12.10 16.08 -5.00
N PRO A 43 12.19 15.11 -4.07
CA PRO A 43 11.13 14.14 -3.83
C PRO A 43 9.80 14.83 -3.58
N LEU A 44 8.72 14.25 -4.11
CA LEU A 44 7.38 14.71 -3.81
C LEU A 44 7.02 14.28 -2.39
N ALA A 45 6.45 15.19 -1.60
CA ALA A 45 6.08 14.91 -0.22
C ALA A 45 5.04 13.78 -0.14
N PRO A 46 5.11 12.90 0.89
CA PRO A 46 4.05 11.93 1.16
C PRO A 46 2.68 12.60 1.26
N GLU A 47 1.65 11.94 0.73
CA GLU A 47 0.28 12.47 0.64
C GLU A 47 0.10 13.80 -0.11
N SER A 48 1.13 14.32 -0.80
CA SER A 48 0.96 15.45 -1.71
C SER A 48 0.12 15.06 -2.92
N ASP A 49 -0.68 16.01 -3.42
CA ASP A 49 -1.49 15.81 -4.63
C ASP A 49 -0.65 15.32 -5.81
N ALA A 50 0.57 15.84 -5.96
CA ALA A 50 1.50 15.44 -7.01
C ALA A 50 1.91 13.96 -6.90
N LEU A 51 2.30 13.50 -5.71
CA LEU A 51 2.71 12.10 -5.52
C LEU A 51 1.52 11.15 -5.64
N LEU A 52 0.37 11.52 -5.08
CA LEU A 52 -0.86 10.75 -5.15
C LEU A 52 -1.36 10.64 -6.60
N ALA A 53 -1.39 11.74 -7.34
CA ALA A 53 -1.79 11.76 -8.75
C ALA A 53 -0.87 10.92 -9.62
N LEU A 54 0.45 11.05 -9.45
CA LEU A 54 1.41 10.26 -10.23
C LEU A 54 1.35 8.77 -9.90
N THR A 55 1.22 8.42 -8.61
CA THR A 55 1.05 7.03 -8.18
C THR A 55 -0.25 6.46 -8.72
N ALA A 56 -1.37 7.19 -8.62
CA ALA A 56 -2.65 6.77 -9.16
C ALA A 56 -2.60 6.59 -10.68
N TYR A 57 -1.95 7.52 -11.41
CA TYR A 57 -1.77 7.43 -12.86
C TYR A 57 -0.99 6.17 -13.27
N VAL A 58 0.16 5.91 -12.64
CA VAL A 58 0.96 4.71 -12.93
C VAL A 58 0.19 3.44 -12.59
N THR A 59 -0.50 3.39 -11.44
CA THR A 59 -1.30 2.22 -11.06
C THR A 59 -2.51 2.01 -11.97
N HIS A 60 -3.12 3.08 -12.46
CA HIS A 60 -4.24 3.01 -13.40
C HIS A 60 -3.88 2.28 -14.70
N GLN A 61 -2.61 2.34 -15.12
CA GLN A 61 -2.14 1.56 -16.28
C GLN A 61 -2.16 0.04 -16.07
N SER A 62 -2.34 -0.42 -14.84
CA SER A 62 -2.51 -1.83 -14.49
C SER A 62 -3.96 -2.20 -14.14
N ARG A 63 -4.92 -1.27 -14.25
CA ARG A 63 -6.32 -1.52 -13.89
C ARG A 63 -6.90 -2.70 -14.65
N GLY A 64 -7.61 -3.59 -13.95
CA GLY A 64 -8.18 -4.81 -14.49
C GLY A 64 -7.18 -5.95 -14.71
N MET A 65 -5.89 -5.74 -14.44
CA MET A 65 -4.89 -6.82 -14.43
C MET A 65 -4.84 -7.49 -13.06
N PRO A 66 -4.51 -8.79 -12.98
CA PRO A 66 -4.30 -9.46 -11.71
C PRO A 66 -3.07 -8.89 -10.98
N ILE A 67 -3.21 -8.72 -9.67
CA ILE A 67 -2.10 -8.43 -8.77
C ILE A 67 -1.18 -9.65 -8.77
N THR A 68 0.09 -9.40 -9.10
CA THR A 68 1.15 -10.40 -9.26
C THR A 68 2.31 -9.98 -8.36
N PRO A 69 2.23 -10.26 -7.05
CA PRO A 69 3.28 -9.88 -6.10
C PRO A 69 4.65 -10.34 -6.62
N ALA A 70 5.67 -9.48 -6.49
CA ALA A 70 7.02 -9.77 -6.96
C ALA A 70 7.47 -11.14 -6.46
N THR A 71 8.26 -11.89 -7.23
CA THR A 71 8.68 -13.27 -6.87
C THR A 71 10.12 -13.35 -6.36
N ASP A 72 10.78 -12.22 -6.18
CA ASP A 72 12.17 -12.18 -5.70
C ASP A 72 12.28 -12.86 -4.33
N ALA A 73 13.18 -13.83 -4.21
CA ALA A 73 13.39 -14.60 -2.99
C ALA A 73 13.94 -13.72 -1.84
N ARG A 74 14.66 -12.63 -2.17
CA ARG A 74 15.18 -11.68 -1.18
C ARG A 74 14.08 -10.90 -0.46
N LEU A 75 12.85 -10.92 -0.99
CA LEU A 75 11.68 -10.34 -0.33
C LEU A 75 11.14 -11.22 0.81
N ALA A 76 11.54 -12.49 0.93
CA ALA A 76 11.03 -13.43 1.93
C ALA A 76 11.07 -12.89 3.38
N PRO A 77 12.22 -12.41 3.92
CA PRO A 77 12.27 -11.90 5.29
C PRO A 77 11.36 -10.67 5.51
N PHE A 78 11.18 -9.84 4.49
CA PHE A 78 10.33 -8.65 4.55
C PHE A 78 8.84 -9.01 4.49
N ARG A 79 8.46 -10.01 3.68
CA ARG A 79 7.10 -10.57 3.70
C ARG A 79 6.76 -11.18 5.06
N ASP A 80 7.70 -11.91 5.65
CA ASP A 80 7.53 -12.51 6.97
C ASP A 80 7.38 -11.44 8.05
N ASN A 81 8.17 -10.36 7.97
CA ASN A 81 8.00 -9.22 8.86
C ASN A 81 6.64 -8.53 8.68
N GLY A 82 6.19 -8.31 7.44
CA GLY A 82 4.87 -7.77 7.15
C GLY A 82 3.73 -8.61 7.73
N ARG A 83 3.83 -9.95 7.58
CA ARG A 83 2.89 -10.90 8.20
C ARG A 83 2.91 -10.80 9.73
N ARG A 84 4.10 -10.76 10.33
CA ARG A 84 4.26 -10.60 11.79
C ARG A 84 3.62 -9.30 12.27
N LEU A 85 3.86 -8.19 11.59
CA LEU A 85 3.26 -6.89 11.91
C LEU A 85 1.74 -6.92 11.80
N PHE A 86 1.19 -7.55 10.75
CA PHE A 86 -0.25 -7.71 10.56
C PHE A 86 -0.92 -8.48 11.71
N GLN A 87 -0.21 -9.43 12.32
CA GLN A 87 -0.67 -10.26 13.43
C GLN A 87 -0.35 -9.68 14.82
N SER A 88 0.53 -8.68 14.89
CA SER A 88 0.97 -8.10 16.16
C SER A 88 -0.11 -7.19 16.74
N ARG A 89 -0.41 -7.37 18.03
CA ARG A 89 -1.28 -6.47 18.79
C ARG A 89 -0.51 -5.18 19.09
N ILE A 90 -1.15 -4.05 18.86
CA ILE A 90 -0.55 -2.72 19.02
C ILE A 90 -1.51 -1.77 19.71
N GLY A 91 -0.95 -0.70 20.27
CA GLY A 91 -1.69 0.41 20.84
C GLY A 91 -2.42 0.06 22.13
N GLN A 92 -3.05 1.07 22.74
CA GLN A 92 -3.74 0.90 24.02
C GLN A 92 -4.90 -0.10 23.95
N LEU A 93 -5.46 -0.33 22.75
CA LEU A 93 -6.58 -1.27 22.58
C LEU A 93 -6.12 -2.73 22.41
N GLU A 94 -4.81 -3.01 22.31
CA GLU A 94 -4.26 -4.37 22.20
C GLU A 94 -4.87 -5.18 21.03
N LEU A 95 -5.04 -4.53 19.88
CA LEU A 95 -5.61 -5.13 18.66
C LEU A 95 -4.59 -5.22 17.54
N SER A 96 -4.71 -6.26 16.72
CA SER A 96 -3.91 -6.44 15.48
C SER A 96 -4.76 -6.18 14.23
N CYS A 97 -4.14 -6.09 13.06
CA CYS A 97 -4.87 -6.04 11.79
C CYS A 97 -5.73 -7.30 11.61
N ALA A 98 -5.18 -8.47 11.94
CA ALA A 98 -5.87 -9.76 11.88
C ALA A 98 -7.11 -9.81 12.79
N SER A 99 -7.07 -9.16 13.97
CA SER A 99 -8.19 -9.11 14.90
C SER A 99 -9.46 -8.54 14.27
N CYS A 100 -9.34 -7.65 13.29
CA CYS A 100 -10.49 -7.14 12.53
C CYS A 100 -10.63 -7.83 11.18
N HIS A 101 -9.56 -7.88 10.40
CA HIS A 101 -9.60 -8.22 8.97
C HIS A 101 -9.51 -9.72 8.66
N ASP A 102 -9.19 -10.56 9.66
CA ASP A 102 -9.24 -12.03 9.56
C ASP A 102 -10.32 -12.61 10.49
N ASP A 103 -10.33 -12.21 11.76
CA ASP A 103 -11.24 -12.80 12.76
C ASP A 103 -12.68 -12.28 12.63
N ASN A 104 -12.86 -11.09 12.06
CA ASN A 104 -14.12 -10.35 12.07
C ASN A 104 -14.50 -9.73 10.73
N TRP A 105 -13.90 -10.16 9.61
CA TRP A 105 -14.29 -9.67 8.29
C TRP A 105 -15.78 -10.00 8.01
N GLY A 106 -16.44 -9.13 7.26
CA GLY A 106 -17.89 -9.22 6.99
C GLY A 106 -18.78 -8.77 8.15
N LYS A 107 -18.26 -8.67 9.39
CA LYS A 107 -18.97 -8.00 10.50
C LYS A 107 -18.89 -6.48 10.34
N ARG A 108 -19.41 -5.75 11.33
CA ARG A 108 -19.45 -4.29 11.35
C ARG A 108 -18.64 -3.70 12.49
N LEU A 109 -17.95 -2.60 12.20
CA LEU A 109 -17.36 -1.69 13.19
C LEU A 109 -18.09 -0.34 13.06
N GLY A 110 -19.01 -0.07 13.99
CA GLY A 110 -19.96 1.03 13.84
C GLY A 110 -20.80 0.87 12.56
N GLY A 111 -20.85 1.92 11.74
CA GLY A 111 -21.59 1.93 10.47
C GLY A 111 -20.93 1.15 9.32
N SER A 112 -19.68 0.72 9.47
CA SER A 112 -18.85 0.23 8.36
C SER A 112 -18.67 -1.29 8.39
N VAL A 113 -18.79 -1.94 7.24
CA VAL A 113 -18.43 -3.37 7.08
C VAL A 113 -16.91 -3.53 7.10
N ILE A 114 -16.42 -4.52 7.83
CA ILE A 114 -14.99 -4.80 7.96
C ILE A 114 -14.53 -5.59 6.72
N PRO A 115 -13.62 -5.04 5.88
CA PRO A 115 -13.11 -5.75 4.71
C PRO A 115 -12.02 -6.76 5.09
N GLN A 116 -11.58 -7.59 4.15
CA GLN A 116 -10.48 -8.57 4.32
C GLN A 116 -9.07 -7.96 4.19
N ALA A 117 -8.94 -6.64 4.33
CA ALA A 117 -7.70 -5.86 4.16
C ALA A 117 -7.00 -5.96 2.79
N HIS A 118 -7.72 -6.22 1.70
CA HIS A 118 -7.10 -6.21 0.37
C HIS A 118 -6.80 -4.77 -0.13
N PRO A 119 -5.57 -4.48 -0.62
CA PRO A 119 -5.17 -3.15 -1.04
C PRO A 119 -5.45 -2.84 -2.53
N THR A 120 -6.38 -3.55 -3.16
CA THR A 120 -6.58 -3.58 -4.63
C THR A 120 -6.82 -2.23 -5.29
N GLY A 121 -7.38 -1.26 -4.55
CA GLY A 121 -7.84 0.02 -5.09
C GLY A 121 -6.94 1.23 -4.85
N TYR A 122 -5.83 1.08 -4.13
CA TYR A 122 -5.00 2.21 -3.70
C TYR A 122 -4.02 2.72 -4.79
N PRO A 123 -3.72 4.04 -4.84
CA PRO A 123 -4.38 5.13 -4.12
C PRO A 123 -5.86 5.26 -4.49
N LEU A 124 -6.72 5.50 -3.51
CA LEU A 124 -8.17 5.54 -3.71
C LEU A 124 -8.78 6.85 -3.25
N TYR A 125 -9.91 7.22 -3.83
CA TYR A 125 -10.76 8.29 -3.31
C TYR A 125 -11.64 7.75 -2.19
N ARG A 126 -11.64 8.43 -1.05
CA ARG A 126 -12.46 8.03 0.09
C ARG A 126 -13.45 9.11 0.47
N LEU A 127 -14.72 8.75 0.60
CA LEU A 127 -15.79 9.69 0.95
C LEU A 127 -15.52 10.35 2.31
N GLU A 128 -15.06 9.59 3.31
CA GLU A 128 -14.64 10.14 4.61
C GLU A 128 -13.53 11.20 4.48
N TRP A 129 -12.59 11.02 3.55
CA TRP A 129 -11.45 11.93 3.38
C TRP A 129 -11.76 13.10 2.45
N GLN A 130 -12.79 13.00 1.62
CA GLN A 130 -13.11 13.93 0.54
C GLN A 130 -11.91 14.17 -0.42
N THR A 131 -10.97 13.22 -0.47
CA THR A 131 -9.77 13.29 -1.30
C THR A 131 -9.20 11.89 -1.57
N VAL A 132 -8.21 11.81 -2.46
CA VAL A 132 -7.40 10.61 -2.70
C VAL A 132 -6.42 10.42 -1.54
N GLY A 133 -6.14 9.16 -1.17
CA GLY A 133 -5.10 8.84 -0.20
C GLY A 133 -4.38 7.53 -0.53
N SER A 134 -3.15 7.41 -0.02
CA SER A 134 -2.34 6.19 -0.19
C SER A 134 -2.81 5.04 0.71
N LEU A 135 -2.29 3.84 0.41
CA LEU A 135 -2.42 2.69 1.30
C LEU A 135 -1.77 2.97 2.67
N GLN A 136 -0.63 3.65 2.70
CA GLN A 136 0.03 4.02 3.96
C GLN A 136 -0.81 4.96 4.82
N ARG A 137 -1.54 5.91 4.22
CA ARG A 137 -2.51 6.73 4.98
C ARG A 137 -3.58 5.86 5.61
N ARG A 138 -4.08 4.84 4.90
CA ARG A 138 -5.04 3.89 5.49
C ARG A 138 -4.41 3.12 6.65
N LEU A 139 -3.22 2.55 6.47
CA LEU A 139 -2.52 1.78 7.50
C LEU A 139 -2.27 2.62 8.75
N ARG A 140 -1.80 3.86 8.59
CA ARG A 140 -1.62 4.82 9.67
C ARG A 140 -2.93 5.13 10.38
N ASN A 141 -4.03 5.37 9.65
CA ASN A 141 -5.34 5.59 10.26
C ASN A 141 -5.84 4.36 11.05
N CYS A 142 -5.52 3.14 10.61
CA CYS A 142 -5.80 1.92 11.38
C CYS A 142 -5.02 1.89 12.69
N MET A 143 -3.72 2.21 12.67
CA MET A 143 -2.86 2.29 13.88
C MET A 143 -3.39 3.34 14.86
N ILE A 144 -3.74 4.53 14.36
CA ILE A 144 -4.34 5.61 15.15
C ILE A 144 -5.67 5.13 15.77
N GLY A 145 -6.50 4.42 15.00
CA GLY A 145 -7.79 3.89 15.46
C GLY A 145 -7.69 2.91 16.63
N VAL A 146 -6.57 2.20 16.76
CA VAL A 146 -6.27 1.31 17.89
C VAL A 146 -5.40 1.96 18.97
N ARG A 147 -5.21 3.29 18.88
CA ARG A 147 -4.39 4.10 19.79
C ARG A 147 -2.93 3.66 19.85
N ALA A 148 -2.36 3.31 18.70
CA ALA A 148 -0.94 3.06 18.51
C ALA A 148 -0.26 4.29 17.88
N GLU A 149 1.04 4.43 18.10
CA GLU A 149 1.86 5.39 17.36
C GLU A 149 2.03 4.93 15.90
N PRO A 150 1.63 5.74 14.91
CA PRO A 150 1.73 5.35 13.51
C PRO A 150 3.14 5.54 12.95
N PHE A 151 3.70 4.52 12.29
CA PHE A 151 4.99 4.62 11.57
C PHE A 151 4.99 5.73 10.52
N ALA A 152 6.12 6.41 10.34
CA ALA A 152 6.30 7.43 9.31
C ALA A 152 6.01 6.90 7.89
N PHE A 153 5.60 7.79 6.99
CA PHE A 153 5.45 7.42 5.58
C PHE A 153 6.78 6.95 4.99
N GLY A 154 6.76 5.88 4.19
CA GLY A 154 7.93 5.23 3.62
C GLY A 154 8.76 4.45 4.65
N ALA A 155 8.35 4.36 5.90
CA ALA A 155 9.03 3.55 6.90
C ALA A 155 9.05 2.08 6.48
N PRO A 156 10.15 1.33 6.73
CA PRO A 156 10.26 -0.06 6.32
C PRO A 156 9.10 -0.94 6.80
N GLU A 157 8.55 -0.68 7.98
CA GLU A 157 7.40 -1.40 8.54
C GLU A 157 6.14 -1.26 7.70
N LEU A 158 5.89 -0.07 7.13
CA LEU A 158 4.75 0.14 6.24
C LEU A 158 4.98 -0.57 4.91
N VAL A 159 6.18 -0.50 4.34
CA VAL A 159 6.49 -1.19 3.07
C VAL A 159 6.41 -2.71 3.23
N ASP A 160 6.86 -3.25 4.36
CA ASP A 160 6.75 -4.67 4.70
C ASP A 160 5.27 -5.08 4.86
N LEU A 161 4.44 -4.25 5.51
CA LEU A 161 2.99 -4.46 5.58
C LEU A 161 2.36 -4.45 4.17
N GLU A 162 2.74 -3.51 3.31
CA GLU A 162 2.25 -3.46 1.93
C GLU A 162 2.62 -4.72 1.14
N LEU A 163 3.85 -5.23 1.28
CA LEU A 163 4.23 -6.52 0.69
C LEU A 163 3.28 -7.63 1.12
N HIS A 164 3.02 -7.75 2.43
CA HIS A 164 2.14 -8.78 2.96
C HIS A 164 0.69 -8.62 2.45
N LEU A 165 0.16 -7.39 2.41
CA LEU A 165 -1.18 -7.13 1.91
C LEU A 165 -1.31 -7.41 0.40
N THR A 166 -0.27 -7.10 -0.38
CA THR A 166 -0.21 -7.43 -1.81
C THR A 166 -0.17 -8.95 -2.03
N GLU A 167 0.60 -9.70 -1.20
CA GLU A 167 0.57 -11.17 -1.21
C GLU A 167 -0.82 -11.74 -0.94
N ARG A 168 -1.53 -11.19 0.06
CA ARG A 168 -2.92 -11.58 0.37
C ARG A 168 -3.89 -11.31 -0.77
N ALA A 169 -3.64 -10.27 -1.57
CA ALA A 169 -4.46 -9.91 -2.72
C ALA A 169 -4.01 -10.54 -4.05
N ARG A 170 -3.09 -11.52 -4.02
CA ARG A 170 -2.62 -12.22 -5.21
C ARG A 170 -3.79 -12.71 -6.06
N GLY A 171 -3.77 -12.39 -7.35
CA GLY A 171 -4.79 -12.80 -8.32
C GLY A 171 -6.05 -11.93 -8.33
N LEU A 172 -6.31 -11.11 -7.30
CA LEU A 172 -7.36 -10.09 -7.37
C LEU A 172 -6.99 -9.01 -8.39
N LEU A 173 -7.99 -8.32 -8.93
CA LEU A 173 -7.76 -7.29 -9.94
C LEU A 173 -7.32 -5.97 -9.31
N VAL A 174 -6.42 -5.27 -9.98
CA VAL A 174 -6.12 -3.87 -9.67
C VAL A 174 -7.34 -3.00 -10.00
N GLU A 175 -7.82 -2.23 -9.02
CA GLU A 175 -9.03 -1.40 -9.12
C GLU A 175 -8.72 0.11 -9.18
N THR A 176 -7.46 0.50 -8.99
CA THR A 176 -7.04 1.89 -8.79
C THR A 176 -7.38 2.84 -9.95
N PRO A 177 -7.81 4.09 -9.65
CA PRO A 177 -8.25 4.55 -8.34
C PRO A 177 -9.65 4.02 -8.03
N ALA A 178 -9.79 3.38 -6.87
CA ALA A 178 -11.09 2.95 -6.38
C ALA A 178 -11.83 4.09 -5.68
N VAL A 179 -13.15 3.91 -5.47
CA VAL A 179 -13.97 4.74 -4.57
C VAL A 179 -14.42 3.88 -3.41
N ARG A 180 -14.23 4.36 -2.18
CA ARG A 180 -14.64 3.68 -0.93
C ARG A 180 -15.30 4.66 0.05
N PRO A 181 -16.15 4.17 0.98
CA PRO A 181 -16.69 4.97 2.07
C PRO A 181 -15.60 5.57 2.95
#